data_AF-A0A1Q3QV13-F1
#
_entry.id   AF-A0A1Q3QV13-F1
#
_cell.length_a   1.000
_cell.length_b   1.000
_cell.length_c   1.000
_cell.angle_alpha   90.00
_cell.angle_beta   90.00
_cell.angle_gamma   90.00
#
_symmetry.space_group_name_H-M   'P 1'
#
loop_
_entity.id
_entity.type
_entity.pdbx_description
1 polymer ?
#
loop_
_entity_poly.entity_id
_entity_poly.type
_entity_poly.pdbx_seq_one_letter_code
_entity_poly.pdbx_strand_id
1 'polypeptide(L)'
;MKIAKLLRSFAMIAIAVMLFATPLSASADTYQILNLGNDAARFFYGLDDSGTVVLDLNASLLCGGSANCYQTFVGGLSTGFSSTAPALAYDNGTPCTPGFAAGWVVLQGVCNNGREASTGYLSAGEGFPDVFTGPDPVADFLAKGGGSSIFMNNQGDIVWDDIYSENFFEAIDLTTDQVPEPSGFLLLGTGLIAGAGTMRRRLLQSSK
;
A
#
# COMPACT_ATOMS: atom_id res chain seq x y z
N MET A 1 43.92 -34.03 3.73
CA MET A 1 43.65 -32.60 3.40
C MET A 1 42.74 -32.36 2.18
N LYS A 2 42.60 -33.29 1.22
CA LYS A 2 41.73 -33.13 0.03
C LYS A 2 40.22 -33.32 0.30
N ILE A 3 39.87 -34.25 1.19
CA ILE A 3 38.47 -34.59 1.53
C ILE A 3 37.75 -33.44 2.26
N ALA A 4 38.44 -32.75 3.18
CA ALA A 4 37.89 -31.59 3.89
C ALA A 4 37.63 -30.37 2.97
N LYS A 5 38.40 -30.21 1.88
CA LYS A 5 38.14 -29.18 0.86
C LYS A 5 36.92 -29.54 0.01
N LEU A 6 36.80 -30.80 -0.37
CA LEU A 6 35.66 -31.29 -1.16
C LEU A 6 34.33 -31.15 -0.41
N LEU A 7 34.31 -31.50 0.88
CA LEU A 7 33.14 -31.36 1.75
C LEU A 7 32.70 -29.91 1.94
N ARG A 8 33.65 -28.97 2.05
CA ARG A 8 33.34 -27.53 2.16
C ARG A 8 32.74 -26.98 0.87
N SER A 9 33.27 -27.37 -0.29
CA SER A 9 32.70 -26.96 -1.59
C SER A 9 31.29 -27.52 -1.79
N PHE A 10 31.05 -28.77 -1.38
CA PHE A 10 29.72 -29.38 -1.47
C PHE A 10 28.71 -28.69 -0.54
N ALA A 11 29.12 -28.34 0.69
CA ALA A 11 28.28 -27.61 1.63
C ALA A 11 27.90 -26.22 1.12
N MET A 12 28.84 -25.49 0.49
CA MET A 12 28.56 -24.18 -0.11
C MET A 12 27.57 -24.28 -1.28
N ILE A 13 27.72 -25.30 -2.14
CA ILE A 13 26.79 -25.55 -3.24
C ILE A 13 25.41 -25.94 -2.70
N ALA A 14 25.33 -26.78 -1.67
CA ALA A 14 24.08 -27.18 -1.05
C ALA A 14 23.35 -26.00 -0.40
N ILE A 15 24.06 -25.11 0.31
CA ILE A 15 23.50 -23.89 0.90
C ILE A 15 23.00 -22.95 -0.20
N ALA A 16 23.77 -22.77 -1.28
CA ALA A 16 23.34 -21.97 -2.42
C ALA A 16 22.07 -22.55 -3.04
N VAL A 17 22.04 -23.86 -3.32
CA VAL A 17 20.85 -24.53 -3.87
C VAL A 17 19.65 -24.40 -2.94
N MET A 18 19.81 -24.52 -1.62
CA MET A 18 18.70 -24.29 -0.67
C MET A 18 18.19 -22.85 -0.68
N LEU A 19 19.08 -21.85 -0.72
CA LEU A 19 18.70 -20.44 -0.80
C LEU A 19 17.98 -20.09 -2.12
N PHE A 20 18.23 -20.84 -3.21
CA PHE A 20 17.59 -20.65 -4.51
C PHE A 20 16.36 -21.54 -4.73
N ALA A 21 16.27 -22.69 -4.05
CA ALA A 21 15.16 -23.64 -4.20
C ALA A 21 13.97 -23.31 -3.30
N THR A 22 14.14 -22.40 -2.33
CA THR A 22 13.02 -21.85 -1.55
C THR A 22 12.59 -20.53 -2.18
N PRO A 23 11.57 -20.50 -3.06
CA PRO A 23 10.95 -19.24 -3.43
C PRO A 23 10.39 -18.63 -2.13
N LEU A 24 11.05 -17.59 -1.63
CA LEU A 24 10.42 -16.70 -0.68
C LEU A 24 9.44 -15.88 -1.52
N SER A 25 8.14 -16.06 -1.30
CA SER A 25 7.15 -15.14 -1.83
C SER A 25 7.45 -13.76 -1.23
N ALA A 26 8.14 -12.91 -2.00
CA ALA A 26 8.21 -11.49 -1.70
C ALA A 26 6.88 -10.91 -2.19
N SER A 27 5.92 -10.79 -1.30
CA SER A 27 4.74 -9.96 -1.53
C SER A 27 5.13 -8.54 -1.16
N ALA A 28 5.09 -7.64 -2.13
CA ALA A 28 5.17 -6.22 -1.88
C ALA A 28 3.87 -5.64 -2.43
N ASP A 29 3.10 -5.01 -1.56
CA ASP A 29 1.87 -4.40 -2.00
C ASP A 29 2.20 -3.26 -2.97
N THR A 30 1.51 -3.23 -4.10
CA THR A 30 1.75 -2.25 -5.15
C THR A 30 0.47 -1.48 -5.39
N TYR A 31 0.52 -0.16 -5.23
CA TYR A 31 -0.64 0.69 -5.42
C TYR A 31 -0.40 1.75 -6.49
N GLN A 32 -1.44 2.06 -7.25
CA GLN A 32 -1.51 3.27 -8.06
C GLN A 32 -2.33 4.32 -7.33
N ILE A 33 -1.71 5.45 -6.97
CA ILE A 33 -2.37 6.54 -6.24
C ILE A 33 -2.88 7.60 -7.23
N LEU A 34 -4.17 7.91 -7.14
CA LEU A 34 -4.89 8.83 -7.99
C LEU A 34 -5.57 9.90 -7.13
N ASN A 35 -5.50 11.16 -7.59
CA ASN A 35 -6.21 12.27 -6.97
C ASN A 35 -7.61 12.37 -7.59
N LEU A 36 -8.65 12.27 -6.77
CA LEU A 36 -10.06 12.32 -7.17
C LEU A 36 -10.60 13.77 -7.25
N GLY A 37 -9.78 14.74 -6.89
CA GLY A 37 -10.10 16.14 -6.85
C GLY A 37 -10.44 16.63 -5.46
N ASN A 38 -10.80 17.90 -5.41
CA ASN A 38 -10.98 18.65 -4.19
C ASN A 38 -12.22 18.22 -3.39
N ASP A 39 -12.08 18.23 -2.07
CA ASP A 39 -13.09 17.80 -1.09
C ASP A 39 -14.15 18.89 -0.77
N ALA A 40 -14.14 20.06 -1.44
CA ALA A 40 -14.97 21.21 -1.06
C ALA A 40 -16.47 20.86 -1.00
N ALA A 41 -16.93 20.61 0.22
CA ALA A 41 -18.26 20.11 0.56
C ALA A 41 -18.62 18.74 -0.05
N ARG A 42 -17.63 17.99 -0.55
CA ARG A 42 -17.76 16.60 -0.96
C ARG A 42 -17.42 15.70 0.22
N PHE A 43 -18.17 14.63 0.38
CA PHE A 43 -17.95 13.62 1.40
C PHE A 43 -17.88 12.26 0.72
N PHE A 44 -17.18 11.33 1.35
CA PHE A 44 -17.19 9.96 0.89
C PHE A 44 -18.58 9.35 1.07
N TYR A 45 -19.17 8.86 -0.03
CA TYR A 45 -20.43 8.16 0.00
C TYR A 45 -20.21 6.63 0.01
N GLY A 46 -19.35 6.13 -0.87
CA GLY A 46 -19.01 4.72 -0.90
C GLY A 46 -18.01 4.33 -1.98
N LEU A 47 -17.41 3.18 -1.79
CA LEU A 47 -16.52 2.46 -2.72
C LEU A 47 -17.15 1.09 -2.98
N ASP A 48 -17.16 0.60 -4.22
CA ASP A 48 -17.63 -0.74 -4.52
C ASP A 48 -16.48 -1.72 -4.82
N ASP A 49 -16.82 -3.00 -4.96
CA ASP A 49 -15.87 -4.08 -5.26
C ASP A 49 -15.14 -3.94 -6.61
N SER A 50 -15.58 -3.03 -7.48
CA SER A 50 -14.97 -2.80 -8.79
C SER A 50 -13.96 -1.64 -8.80
N GLY A 51 -13.79 -0.95 -7.66
CA GLY A 51 -13.00 0.28 -7.59
C GLY A 51 -13.80 1.51 -8.04
N THR A 52 -15.13 1.46 -8.01
CA THR A 52 -15.95 2.65 -8.29
C THR A 52 -16.14 3.46 -7.02
N VAL A 53 -15.61 4.68 -7.01
CA VAL A 53 -15.74 5.61 -5.88
C VAL A 53 -16.88 6.59 -6.14
N VAL A 54 -17.69 6.83 -5.11
CA VAL A 54 -18.75 7.83 -5.12
C VAL A 54 -18.51 8.83 -4.00
N LEU A 55 -18.46 10.10 -4.37
CA LEU A 55 -18.47 11.24 -3.44
C LEU A 55 -19.83 11.95 -3.52
N ASP A 56 -20.33 12.49 -2.43
CA ASP A 56 -21.59 13.24 -2.39
C ASP A 56 -21.42 14.67 -1.85
N LEU A 57 -22.30 15.60 -2.26
CA LEU A 57 -22.43 16.90 -1.61
C LEU A 57 -23.31 16.75 -0.36
N ASN A 58 -22.84 16.02 0.66
CA ASN A 58 -23.56 15.77 1.91
C ASN A 58 -25.09 15.69 1.71
N ALA A 59 -25.56 14.51 1.30
CA ALA A 59 -26.91 14.28 0.77
C ALA A 59 -28.05 14.92 1.58
N SER A 60 -27.85 15.12 2.88
CA SER A 60 -28.85 15.65 3.81
C SER A 60 -28.99 17.17 3.87
N LEU A 61 -27.99 17.96 3.47
CA LEU A 61 -28.01 19.43 3.61
C LEU A 61 -27.99 20.21 2.29
N LEU A 62 -27.30 19.71 1.26
CA LEU A 62 -27.05 20.48 0.03
C LEU A 62 -27.70 19.86 -1.21
N CYS A 63 -28.22 18.64 -1.07
CA CYS A 63 -28.61 17.82 -2.21
C CYS A 63 -30.07 17.91 -2.62
N GLY A 64 -30.87 18.79 -2.01
CA GLY A 64 -32.32 18.95 -2.21
C GLY A 64 -32.79 19.22 -3.64
N GLY A 65 -32.64 18.23 -4.54
CA GLY A 65 -32.96 18.30 -5.95
C GLY A 65 -31.80 18.72 -6.88
N SER A 66 -30.56 18.82 -6.40
CA SER A 66 -29.43 19.18 -7.26
C SER A 66 -29.10 18.06 -8.24
N ALA A 67 -28.86 18.39 -9.52
CA ALA A 67 -28.44 17.44 -10.53
C ALA A 67 -27.03 16.86 -10.28
N ASN A 68 -26.23 17.50 -9.41
CA ASN A 68 -24.80 17.22 -9.23
C ASN A 68 -24.44 16.70 -7.84
N CYS A 69 -25.37 15.97 -7.22
CA CYS A 69 -25.29 15.48 -5.86
C CYS A 69 -24.16 14.48 -5.64
N TYR A 70 -24.11 13.48 -6.51
CA TYR A 70 -23.13 12.41 -6.45
C TYR A 70 -22.16 12.60 -7.60
N GLN A 71 -20.88 12.41 -7.34
CA GLN A 71 -19.83 12.36 -8.34
C GLN A 71 -19.24 10.96 -8.32
N THR A 72 -19.17 10.33 -9.48
CA THR A 72 -18.69 8.95 -9.62
C THR A 72 -17.31 8.95 -10.29
N PHE A 73 -16.42 8.11 -9.79
CA PHE A 73 -15.08 7.90 -10.32
C PHE A 73 -14.88 6.43 -10.61
N VAL A 74 -14.23 6.13 -11.73
CA VAL A 74 -13.82 4.77 -12.10
C VAL A 74 -12.35 4.85 -12.48
N GLY A 75 -11.49 4.16 -11.72
CA GLY A 75 -10.04 4.22 -11.91
C GLY A 75 -9.49 5.65 -11.81
N GLY A 76 -9.90 6.38 -10.77
CA GLY A 76 -9.54 7.79 -10.54
C GLY A 76 -10.09 8.83 -11.52
N LEU A 77 -10.87 8.43 -12.53
CA LEU A 77 -11.44 9.34 -13.51
C LEU A 77 -12.91 9.60 -13.23
N SER A 78 -13.29 10.88 -13.12
CA SER A 78 -14.69 11.28 -12.98
C SER A 78 -15.50 10.85 -14.20
N THR A 79 -16.53 10.04 -14.00
CA THR A 79 -17.46 9.59 -15.05
C THR A 79 -18.69 10.49 -15.17
N GLY A 80 -18.86 11.41 -14.21
CA GLY A 80 -19.91 12.42 -14.23
C GLY A 80 -20.60 12.60 -12.89
N PHE A 81 -21.73 13.29 -12.94
CA PHE A 81 -22.54 13.60 -11.77
C PHE A 81 -23.97 13.05 -11.91
N SER A 82 -24.61 12.76 -10.77
CA SER A 82 -26.02 12.38 -10.71
C SER A 82 -26.75 13.05 -9.55
N SER A 83 -28.08 13.16 -9.68
CA SER A 83 -28.97 13.65 -8.62
C SER A 83 -29.32 12.57 -7.58
N THR A 84 -29.11 11.30 -7.93
CA THR A 84 -29.43 10.14 -7.09
C THR A 84 -28.21 9.27 -6.92
N ALA A 85 -28.11 8.63 -5.76
CA ALA A 85 -27.00 7.75 -5.47
C ALA A 85 -26.96 6.60 -6.49
N PRO A 86 -25.80 6.32 -7.10
CA PRO A 86 -25.62 5.13 -7.93
C PRO A 86 -26.00 3.86 -7.15
N ALA A 87 -26.72 2.96 -7.81
CA ALA A 87 -27.09 1.67 -7.23
C ALA A 87 -25.93 0.67 -7.37
N LEU A 88 -24.91 0.82 -6.52
CA LEU A 88 -23.73 -0.03 -6.47
C LEU A 88 -23.73 -0.93 -5.23
N ALA A 89 -22.95 -2.01 -5.28
CA ALA A 89 -22.71 -2.88 -4.13
C ALA A 89 -21.53 -2.33 -3.32
N TYR A 90 -21.81 -1.34 -2.47
CA TYR A 90 -20.78 -0.68 -1.68
C TYR A 90 -20.14 -1.61 -0.66
N ASP A 91 -18.81 -1.56 -0.63
CA ASP A 91 -17.95 -2.24 0.32
C ASP A 91 -16.87 -1.26 0.81
N ASN A 92 -17.17 -0.62 1.93
CA ASN A 92 -16.32 0.42 2.51
C ASN A 92 -15.33 -0.14 3.55
N GLY A 93 -15.35 -1.46 3.78
CA GLY A 93 -14.61 -2.12 4.84
C GLY A 93 -15.24 -1.92 6.22
N THR A 94 -14.59 -2.46 7.24
CA THR A 94 -15.02 -2.36 8.63
C THR A 94 -13.99 -1.61 9.46
N PRO A 95 -14.38 -0.65 10.33
CA PRO A 95 -13.44 0.00 11.23
C PRO A 95 -12.65 -1.01 12.07
N CYS A 96 -11.34 -0.84 12.14
CA CYS A 96 -10.47 -1.69 12.93
C CYS A 96 -9.31 -0.89 13.53
N THR A 97 -8.51 -1.53 14.38
CA THR A 97 -7.34 -0.92 15.02
C THR A 97 -6.11 -1.73 14.62
N PRO A 98 -5.33 -1.27 13.63
CA PRO A 98 -4.14 -1.99 13.21
C PRO A 98 -3.08 -2.02 14.32
N GLY A 99 -2.27 -3.07 14.32
CA GLY A 99 -1.36 -3.39 15.42
C GLY A 99 -0.03 -2.65 15.35
N PHE A 100 -0.01 -1.35 15.66
CA PHE A 100 1.22 -0.55 15.58
C PHE A 100 2.17 -0.69 16.78
N ALA A 101 3.45 -0.40 16.54
CA ALA A 101 4.47 -0.29 17.58
C ALA A 101 4.19 0.89 18.54
N ALA A 102 4.75 0.81 19.75
CA ALA A 102 4.60 1.85 20.76
C ALA A 102 5.12 3.21 20.25
N GLY A 103 4.34 4.27 20.46
CA GLY A 103 4.68 5.64 20.05
C GLY A 103 3.89 6.16 18.86
N TRP A 104 3.19 5.26 18.15
CA TRP A 104 2.32 5.60 17.03
C TRP A 104 0.94 6.05 17.49
N VAL A 105 0.32 6.89 16.67
CA VAL A 105 -1.04 7.38 16.89
C VAL A 105 -1.87 7.10 15.66
N VAL A 106 -2.79 6.14 15.77
CA VAL A 106 -3.78 5.86 14.73
C VAL A 106 -4.93 6.84 14.86
N LEU A 107 -5.27 7.52 13.77
CA LEU A 107 -6.45 8.37 13.66
C LEU A 107 -7.67 7.55 13.26
N GLN A 108 -7.53 6.75 12.21
CA GLN A 108 -8.56 5.84 11.69
C GLN A 108 -7.89 4.57 11.16
N GLY A 109 -8.62 3.46 11.23
CA GLY A 109 -8.21 2.21 10.63
C GLY A 109 -9.41 1.50 10.00
N VAL A 110 -9.18 0.88 8.86
CA VAL A 110 -10.17 0.09 8.12
C VAL A 110 -9.56 -1.26 7.77
N CYS A 111 -10.36 -2.30 7.92
CA CYS A 111 -9.97 -3.66 7.57
C CYS A 111 -11.01 -4.26 6.63
N ASN A 112 -10.53 -5.00 5.65
CA ASN A 112 -11.39 -5.76 4.75
C ASN A 112 -10.62 -6.95 4.17
N ASN A 113 -11.28 -8.10 4.05
CA ASN A 113 -10.69 -9.32 3.45
C ASN A 113 -9.27 -9.70 3.93
N GLY A 114 -8.99 -9.49 5.23
CA GLY A 114 -7.67 -9.78 5.80
C GLY A 114 -6.59 -8.74 5.52
N ARG A 115 -6.95 -7.62 4.90
CA ARG A 115 -6.10 -6.43 4.71
C ARG A 115 -6.48 -5.35 5.72
N GLU A 116 -5.54 -4.45 5.95
CA GLU A 116 -5.74 -3.29 6.81
C GLU A 116 -5.16 -2.04 6.17
N ALA A 117 -5.78 -0.90 6.44
CA ALA A 117 -5.20 0.41 6.14
C ALA A 117 -5.55 1.39 7.25
N SER A 118 -4.73 2.42 7.41
CA SER A 118 -4.95 3.45 8.42
C SER A 118 -4.33 4.77 8.06
N THR A 119 -4.84 5.81 8.72
CA THR A 119 -4.20 7.11 8.80
C THR A 119 -3.64 7.32 10.19
N GLY A 120 -2.46 7.92 10.29
CA GLY A 120 -1.85 8.13 11.59
C GLY A 120 -0.50 8.82 11.57
N TYR A 121 0.09 8.92 12.76
CA TYR A 121 1.40 9.50 13.01
C TYR A 121 2.34 8.40 13.50
N LEU A 122 3.58 8.42 13.00
CA LEU A 122 4.64 7.53 13.47
C LEU A 122 5.13 7.93 14.85
N SER A 123 5.01 9.22 15.18
CA SER A 123 5.40 9.76 16.46
C SER A 123 4.45 10.86 16.95
N ALA A 124 4.24 10.90 18.27
CA ALA A 124 3.47 11.97 18.90
C ALA A 124 4.13 13.34 18.65
N GLY A 125 3.38 14.25 18.03
CA GLY A 125 3.85 15.61 17.70
C GLY A 125 4.15 15.85 16.21
N GLU A 126 4.00 14.83 15.36
CA GLU A 126 3.95 15.04 13.92
C GLU A 126 2.75 15.91 13.52
N GLY A 127 2.99 16.85 12.61
CA GLY A 127 1.97 17.80 12.18
C GLY A 127 1.04 17.29 11.09
N PHE A 128 1.42 16.19 10.41
CA PHE A 128 0.72 15.65 9.24
C PHE A 128 0.64 14.13 9.36
N PRO A 129 -0.56 13.54 9.28
CA PRO A 129 -0.73 12.11 9.26
C PRO A 129 -0.40 11.57 7.87
N ASP A 130 0.06 10.33 7.86
CA ASP A 130 0.36 9.55 6.66
C ASP A 130 -0.61 8.36 6.57
N VAL A 131 -0.62 7.69 5.41
CA VAL A 131 -1.43 6.49 5.17
C VAL A 131 -0.53 5.26 5.16
N PHE A 132 -0.99 4.21 5.83
CA PHE A 132 -0.29 2.93 5.97
C PHE A 132 -1.21 1.75 5.64
N THR A 133 -0.65 0.67 5.11
CA THR A 133 -1.35 -0.60 4.77
C THR A 133 -1.06 -1.73 5.75
N GLY A 134 -0.45 -1.40 6.90
CA GLY A 134 0.04 -2.38 7.85
C GLY A 134 0.87 -1.75 8.97
N PRO A 135 1.41 -2.55 9.90
CA PRO A 135 2.03 -2.08 11.13
C PRO A 135 3.51 -1.66 10.99
N ASP A 136 4.17 -1.98 9.88
CA ASP A 136 5.58 -1.63 9.62
C ASP A 136 5.68 -0.24 8.94
N PRO A 137 6.34 0.75 9.56
CA PRO A 137 6.42 2.12 9.03
C PRO A 137 7.19 2.24 7.73
N VAL A 138 8.05 1.28 7.45
CA VAL A 138 8.96 1.33 6.30
C VAL A 138 8.38 0.48 5.18
N ALA A 139 7.87 -0.71 5.50
CA ALA A 139 7.31 -1.61 4.51
C ALA A 139 5.88 -1.24 4.11
N ASP A 140 5.08 -0.74 5.05
CA ASP A 140 3.64 -0.52 4.85
C ASP A 140 3.29 0.96 4.69
N PHE A 141 4.28 1.82 4.43
CA PHE A 141 4.04 3.21 4.07
C PHE A 141 3.42 3.30 2.67
N LEU A 142 2.19 3.80 2.59
CA LEU A 142 1.46 3.96 1.33
C LEU A 142 1.65 5.36 0.74
N ALA A 143 1.31 6.39 1.50
CA ALA A 143 1.25 7.76 0.99
C ALA A 143 1.52 8.81 2.08
N LYS A 144 2.04 9.96 1.64
CA LYS A 144 2.00 11.19 2.44
C LYS A 144 0.63 11.81 2.34
N GLY A 145 0.20 12.42 3.44
CA GLY A 145 -1.13 13.00 3.53
C GLY A 145 -2.15 11.94 3.92
N GLY A 146 -3.14 12.36 4.69
CA GLY A 146 -4.08 11.49 5.37
C GLY A 146 -5.02 12.34 6.20
N GLY A 147 -5.99 11.70 6.84
CA GLY A 147 -7.04 12.44 7.50
C GLY A 147 -7.90 11.62 8.42
N SER A 148 -9.09 12.14 8.70
CA SER A 148 -10.07 11.52 9.57
C SER A 148 -10.95 10.47 8.89
N SER A 149 -10.69 10.15 7.62
CA SER A 149 -11.48 9.20 6.84
C SER A 149 -10.58 8.34 5.96
N ILE A 150 -10.77 7.02 6.07
CA ILE A 150 -10.13 6.01 5.23
C ILE A 150 -11.08 4.81 5.09
N PHE A 151 -11.19 4.28 3.88
CA PHE A 151 -12.12 3.20 3.50
C PHE A 151 -11.41 2.21 2.58
N MET A 152 -11.87 0.95 2.56
CA MET A 152 -11.25 -0.10 1.77
C MET A 152 -12.27 -1.13 1.27
N ASN A 153 -12.21 -1.51 0.00
CA ASN A 153 -13.01 -2.61 -0.54
C ASN A 153 -12.31 -3.97 -0.38
N ASN A 154 -13.03 -5.04 -0.69
CA ASN A 154 -12.56 -6.42 -0.61
C ASN A 154 -11.39 -6.72 -1.57
N GLN A 155 -11.20 -5.91 -2.62
CA GLN A 155 -10.05 -6.04 -3.53
C GLN A 155 -8.77 -5.47 -2.93
N GLY A 156 -8.89 -4.52 -2.01
CA GLY A 156 -7.77 -3.82 -1.39
C GLY A 156 -7.61 -2.37 -1.86
N ASP A 157 -8.51 -1.85 -2.70
CA ASP A 157 -8.50 -0.45 -3.07
C ASP A 157 -8.84 0.40 -1.86
N ILE A 158 -8.11 1.50 -1.67
CA ILE A 158 -8.22 2.37 -0.51
C ILE A 158 -8.62 3.77 -0.96
N VAL A 159 -9.59 4.36 -0.28
CA VAL A 159 -9.97 5.77 -0.47
C VAL A 159 -9.78 6.50 0.83
N TRP A 160 -9.11 7.66 0.78
CA TRP A 160 -8.94 8.51 1.94
C TRP A 160 -9.11 9.98 1.58
N ASP A 161 -9.40 10.75 2.61
CA ASP A 161 -9.43 12.21 2.55
C ASP A 161 -8.14 12.76 3.15
N ASP A 162 -7.42 13.59 2.41
CA ASP A 162 -6.28 14.33 2.93
C ASP A 162 -6.71 15.72 3.34
N ILE A 163 -6.89 15.90 4.66
CA ILE A 163 -7.40 17.12 5.27
C ILE A 163 -6.49 18.36 5.06
N TYR A 164 -5.26 18.15 4.56
CA TYR A 164 -4.31 19.25 4.34
C TYR A 164 -4.26 19.70 2.88
N SER A 165 -4.38 18.76 1.94
CA SER A 165 -4.50 19.11 0.53
C SER A 165 -5.94 19.38 0.11
N GLU A 166 -6.91 19.10 0.99
CA GLU A 166 -8.35 19.24 0.72
C GLU A 166 -8.74 18.44 -0.53
N ASN A 167 -8.24 17.20 -0.64
CA ASN A 167 -8.54 16.31 -1.77
C ASN A 167 -8.79 14.89 -1.29
N PHE A 168 -9.67 14.21 -2.03
CA PHE A 168 -9.78 12.77 -1.96
C PHE A 168 -8.74 12.10 -2.83
N PHE A 169 -8.24 10.96 -2.35
CA PHE A 169 -7.34 10.09 -3.08
C PHE A 169 -7.87 8.67 -3.10
N GLU A 170 -7.53 7.96 -4.17
CA GLU A 170 -7.77 6.54 -4.37
C GLU A 170 -6.44 5.85 -4.60
N ALA A 171 -6.17 4.78 -3.87
CA ALA A 171 -5.08 3.84 -4.15
C ALA A 171 -5.69 2.56 -4.69
N ILE A 172 -5.41 2.26 -5.95
CA ILE A 172 -5.85 1.02 -6.61
C ILE A 172 -4.82 -0.07 -6.33
N ASP A 173 -5.26 -1.22 -5.80
CA ASP A 173 -4.38 -2.36 -5.53
C ASP A 173 -3.98 -3.07 -6.84
N LEU A 174 -2.69 -3.07 -7.14
CA LEU A 174 -2.06 -3.73 -8.29
C LEU A 174 -1.15 -4.90 -7.86
N THR A 175 -1.22 -5.31 -6.59
CA THR A 175 -0.32 -6.31 -6.00
C THR A 175 -0.34 -7.63 -6.75
N THR A 176 -1.49 -8.06 -7.27
CA THR A 176 -1.60 -9.29 -8.06
C THR A 176 -1.03 -9.16 -9.48
N ASP A 177 -0.91 -7.95 -9.99
CA ASP A 177 -0.54 -7.67 -11.38
C ASP A 177 0.95 -7.33 -11.54
N GLN A 178 1.64 -6.95 -10.46
CA GLN A 178 3.01 -6.40 -10.50
C GLN A 178 4.02 -7.11 -9.58
N VAL A 179 3.74 -8.33 -9.10
CA VAL A 179 4.67 -9.09 -8.23
C VAL A 179 6.06 -9.20 -8.88
N PRO A 180 7.13 -8.66 -8.28
CA PRO A 180 8.49 -8.88 -8.77
C PRO A 180 8.80 -10.37 -8.68
N GLU A 181 9.20 -10.99 -9.79
CA GLU A 181 9.55 -12.42 -9.74
C GLU A 181 10.64 -12.64 -8.66
N PRO A 182 10.36 -13.45 -7.61
CA PRO A 182 11.29 -13.65 -6.50
C PRO A 182 12.60 -14.36 -6.91
N SER A 183 12.68 -14.81 -8.17
CA SER A 183 13.77 -15.60 -8.75
C SER A 183 14.30 -15.04 -10.07
N GLY A 184 14.16 -13.73 -10.34
CA GLY A 184 14.72 -13.14 -11.56
C GLY A 184 16.26 -13.18 -11.58
N PHE A 185 16.86 -13.59 -12.71
CA PHE A 185 18.32 -13.52 -12.95
C PHE A 185 18.93 -12.14 -12.64
N LEU A 186 18.10 -11.10 -12.68
CA LEU A 186 18.45 -9.73 -12.33
C LEU A 186 18.79 -9.58 -10.84
N LEU A 187 18.01 -10.18 -9.94
CA LEU A 187 18.28 -10.17 -8.49
C LEU A 187 19.52 -11.00 -8.14
N LEU A 188 19.70 -12.13 -8.83
CA LEU A 188 20.93 -12.92 -8.77
C LEU A 188 22.15 -12.10 -9.22
N GLY A 189 22.02 -11.40 -10.36
CA GLY A 189 23.08 -10.57 -10.92
C GLY A 189 23.50 -9.45 -9.97
N THR A 190 22.54 -8.71 -9.43
CA THR A 190 22.83 -7.63 -8.47
C THR A 190 23.42 -8.17 -7.17
N GLY A 191 22.89 -9.28 -6.63
CA GLY A 191 23.43 -9.94 -5.44
C GLY A 191 24.87 -10.44 -5.63
N LEU A 192 25.19 -11.06 -6.78
CA LEU A 192 26.53 -11.54 -7.10
C LEU A 192 27.53 -10.38 -7.24
N ILE A 193 27.13 -9.27 -7.87
CA ILE A 193 27.99 -8.09 -8.02
C ILE A 193 28.28 -7.46 -6.65
N ALA A 194 27.26 -7.31 -5.80
CA ALA A 194 27.41 -6.80 -4.44
C ALA A 194 28.31 -7.71 -3.58
N GLY A 195 28.11 -9.03 -3.68
CA GLY A 195 28.95 -10.03 -3.03
C GLY A 195 30.41 -9.99 -3.50
N ALA A 196 30.65 -9.91 -4.81
CA ALA A 196 31.99 -9.79 -5.37
C ALA A 196 32.69 -8.49 -4.94
N GLY A 197 31.96 -7.37 -4.90
CA GLY A 197 32.48 -6.08 -4.44
C GLY A 197 32.90 -6.08 -2.97
N THR A 198 32.11 -6.69 -2.10
CA THR A 198 32.40 -6.80 -0.66
C THR A 198 33.55 -7.77 -0.37
N MET A 199 33.62 -8.91 -1.07
CA MET A 199 34.75 -9.85 -0.95
C MET A 199 36.06 -9.24 -1.46
N ARG A 200 36.04 -8.50 -2.57
CA ARG A 200 37.22 -7.78 -3.08
C ARG A 200 37.76 -6.78 -2.08
N ARG A 201 36.89 -6.03 -1.37
CA ARG A 201 37.30 -5.10 -0.30
C ARG A 201 37.98 -5.82 0.87
N ARG A 202 37.45 -6.95 1.33
CA ARG A 202 38.02 -7.70 2.47
C ARG A 202 39.36 -8.36 2.14
N LEU A 203 39.50 -8.93 0.94
CA LEU A 203 40.76 -9.56 0.50
C LEU A 203 41.89 -8.55 0.34
N LEU A 204 41.59 -7.32 -0.08
CA LEU A 204 42.58 -6.24 -0.20
C LEU A 204 42.96 -5.61 1.15
N GLN A 205 42.09 -5.66 2.16
CA GLN A 205 42.38 -5.18 3.52
C GLN A 205 43.20 -6.20 4.35
N SER A 206 43.10 -7.49 4.04
CA SER A 206 43.84 -8.57 4.72
C SER A 206 45.29 -8.74 4.22
N SER A 207 45.74 -7.93 3.24
CA SER A 207 47.06 -8.02 2.61
C SER A 207 48.04 -6.91 3.06
N LYS A 208 47.85 -6.35 4.25
CA LYS A 208 48.80 -5.45 4.90
C LYS A 208 49.29 -6.05 6.21
#